data_AF-A0AAU4AW02-F1
#
_entry.id   AF-A0AAU4AW02-F1
#
_cell.length_a   1.000
_cell.length_b   1.000
_cell.length_c   1.000
_cell.angle_alpha   90.00
_cell.angle_beta   90.00
_cell.angle_gamma   90.00
#
_symmetry.space_group_name_H-M   'P 1'
#
loop_
_entity.id
_entity.type
_entity.pdbx_description
1 polymer ?
#
loop_
_entity_poly.entity_id
_entity_poly.type
_entity_poly.pdbx_seq_one_letter_code
_entity_poly.pdbx_strand_id
1 'polypeptide(L)'
;MSDSRGSRRRGTDRRRSGAHSAGAVPSAPAPADGPGSHRPPGGRAALRKGRKRRGGGRSLKIIGLAMGFVILLAGGATGYAYWKLNSNIKSDDLSANGKDGAGHEKADAFGRTPINILVIGSDDRTDAADCKLGGACKVATGQRADVEMVVHISADRTNATVMSVPRDLRADWGGCHDDGHASMGPQHDTMINAALAGGPGCSVVAVHELTGIPIDHFMMVHLSGVVDMSNAVGGVNVCVSADIYDPYSHLKLKQGSHVLQGVAALEFVRTRHGFGDGSDNEGRTGGQHVFLTALLNKLKDDGTLTSPSKMWKVANAATKALTVDNSLDSVTKLIGLGTDLNKVPTDRVTFATLQTASVTVDGRSELHLVNPGAAALFKTIADDQSLTTASGAKAAPSATPTIPPSSIAVQVQNGGGVAHRAADIAAELVSRGFSPRTTSGDGPSSATTTLSYPTAQQAQAQSVAKALGLPSAALKPSASATGLVLLLGTDWPTGTTFPGGKAPISAADQKSALKGTNSQLGSAKGACAQVSKFDDVIGVDSAGHVTTAANPRHSTSPSHAYAISPNVKDSAP
;
A
#
# COMPACT_ATOMS: atom_id res chain seq x y z
N MET A 1 -29.58 48.80 -33.07
CA MET A 1 -28.50 49.75 -32.71
C MET A 1 -27.19 48.98 -32.82
N SER A 2 -26.65 48.91 -34.03
CA SER A 2 -25.71 49.86 -34.65
C SER A 2 -24.28 49.47 -34.30
N ASP A 3 -23.58 48.82 -35.23
CA ASP A 3 -22.69 49.47 -36.23
C ASP A 3 -21.42 50.01 -35.54
N SER A 4 -20.19 49.66 -35.91
CA SER A 4 -19.71 49.82 -37.28
C SER A 4 -18.22 49.45 -37.43
N ARG A 5 -17.90 48.80 -38.57
CA ARG A 5 -16.87 49.13 -39.59
C ARG A 5 -15.39 49.17 -39.17
N GLY A 6 -14.42 48.70 -39.97
CA GLY A 6 -14.42 48.20 -41.35
C GLY A 6 -12.95 47.95 -41.79
N SER A 7 -12.68 46.87 -42.54
CA SER A 7 -12.43 46.88 -44.01
C SER A 7 -10.94 47.15 -44.38
N ARG A 8 -10.25 46.44 -45.28
CA ARG A 8 -10.61 46.09 -46.67
C ARG A 8 -9.53 45.20 -47.35
N ARG A 9 -10.02 44.21 -48.12
CA ARG A 9 -9.73 43.87 -49.56
C ARG A 9 -8.33 43.34 -49.94
N ARG A 10 -8.13 42.47 -50.96
CA ARG A 10 -8.89 42.03 -52.17
C ARG A 10 -8.23 40.70 -52.62
N GLY A 11 -8.94 39.64 -53.03
CA GLY A 11 -9.51 39.41 -54.37
C GLY A 11 -8.56 38.49 -55.21
N THR A 12 -8.97 37.50 -56.01
CA THR A 12 -10.21 37.27 -56.76
C THR A 12 -10.22 35.88 -57.43
N ASP A 13 -11.39 35.21 -57.45
CA ASP A 13 -12.10 34.56 -58.59
C ASP A 13 -11.42 33.47 -59.47
N ARG A 14 -12.08 32.42 -60.01
CA ARG A 14 -13.49 32.25 -60.41
C ARG A 14 -13.77 30.80 -60.90
N ARG A 15 -14.98 30.27 -60.59
CA ARG A 15 -16.02 29.66 -61.49
C ARG A 15 -15.67 28.42 -62.36
N ARG A 16 -16.57 27.48 -62.71
CA ARG A 16 -18.02 27.26 -62.54
C ARG A 16 -18.35 25.82 -62.97
N SER A 17 -19.48 25.35 -62.45
CA SER A 17 -20.23 24.10 -62.59
C SER A 17 -20.97 23.84 -63.93
N GLY A 18 -21.39 22.57 -64.11
CA GLY A 18 -22.45 22.05 -65.00
C GLY A 18 -22.19 20.56 -65.31
N ALA A 19 -22.93 19.51 -64.89
CA ALA A 19 -24.36 19.15 -64.81
C ALA A 19 -24.92 18.41 -66.06
N HIS A 20 -25.45 17.19 -65.82
CA HIS A 20 -26.44 16.40 -66.62
C HIS A 20 -26.01 15.83 -68.00
N SER A 21 -26.47 14.68 -68.52
CA SER A 21 -27.35 13.56 -68.11
C SER A 21 -27.21 12.39 -69.11
N ALA A 22 -27.36 11.17 -68.60
CA ALA A 22 -28.06 9.95 -69.09
C ALA A 22 -28.24 9.54 -70.58
N GLY A 23 -28.19 8.20 -70.77
CA GLY A 23 -28.80 7.39 -71.86
C GLY A 23 -27.94 7.18 -73.12
N ALA A 24 -27.99 6.10 -73.89
CA ALA A 24 -28.48 4.73 -73.83
C ALA A 24 -27.94 4.03 -75.12
N VAL A 25 -27.72 2.71 -75.07
CA VAL A 25 -27.21 1.81 -76.14
C VAL A 25 -28.26 1.59 -77.27
N PRO A 26 -28.07 0.74 -78.33
CA PRO A 26 -26.89 0.14 -79.00
C PRO A 26 -26.96 0.07 -80.56
N SER A 27 -25.95 -0.56 -81.18
CA SER A 27 -26.02 -1.49 -82.34
C SER A 27 -25.48 -1.06 -83.73
N ALA A 28 -24.25 -1.52 -84.03
CA ALA A 28 -23.77 -2.30 -85.22
C ALA A 28 -24.01 -1.81 -86.68
N PRO A 29 -23.31 -2.35 -87.72
CA PRO A 29 -22.00 -3.02 -87.81
C PRO A 29 -21.05 -2.44 -88.92
N ALA A 30 -19.87 -3.06 -89.05
CA ALA A 30 -18.78 -2.95 -90.06
C ALA A 30 -19.24 -3.22 -91.53
N PRO A 31 -18.40 -3.29 -92.62
CA PRO A 31 -16.94 -3.56 -92.69
C PRO A 31 -16.14 -3.01 -93.93
N ALA A 32 -14.94 -3.58 -94.13
CA ALA A 32 -14.16 -3.78 -95.38
C ALA A 32 -13.27 -2.60 -95.85
N ASP A 33 -11.94 -2.69 -95.72
CA ASP A 33 -10.94 -3.44 -96.52
C ASP A 33 -10.49 -2.68 -97.79
N GLY A 34 -9.17 -2.44 -97.88
CA GLY A 34 -8.53 -1.80 -99.04
C GLY A 34 -7.01 -1.64 -98.88
N PRO A 35 -6.16 -2.31 -99.69
CA PRO A 35 -4.75 -2.59 -99.38
C PRO A 35 -3.75 -1.68 -100.12
N GLY A 36 -2.48 -1.67 -99.69
CA GLY A 36 -1.42 -1.05 -100.48
C GLY A 36 -0.04 -1.07 -99.81
N SER A 37 0.86 -1.86 -100.38
CA SER A 37 2.22 -2.18 -99.96
C SER A 37 3.22 -1.01 -100.06
N HIS A 38 4.25 -1.01 -99.19
CA HIS A 38 5.67 -0.88 -99.56
C HIS A 38 6.59 -0.95 -98.31
N ARG A 39 7.68 -1.71 -98.43
CA ARG A 39 8.84 -1.84 -97.51
C ARG A 39 10.11 -1.61 -98.37
N PRO A 40 11.31 -1.36 -97.81
CA PRO A 40 11.75 -0.57 -96.64
C PRO A 40 12.84 0.47 -97.07
N PRO A 41 13.55 1.17 -96.15
CA PRO A 41 14.78 0.60 -95.57
C PRO A 41 15.01 0.94 -94.09
N GLY A 42 15.97 0.23 -93.49
CA GLY A 42 16.19 0.13 -92.05
C GLY A 42 16.68 1.38 -91.32
N GLY A 43 16.54 1.31 -90.00
CA GLY A 43 17.11 2.26 -89.04
C GLY A 43 17.01 1.70 -87.63
N ARG A 44 18.16 1.43 -87.01
CA ARG A 44 18.31 0.91 -85.65
C ARG A 44 17.66 1.86 -84.63
N ALA A 45 16.63 1.42 -83.91
CA ALA A 45 16.25 2.08 -82.64
C ALA A 45 15.39 1.19 -81.72
N ALA A 46 15.93 0.93 -80.55
CA ALA A 46 15.23 0.80 -79.27
C ALA A 46 14.27 -0.39 -79.04
N LEU A 47 14.86 -1.55 -78.77
CA LEU A 47 14.35 -2.47 -77.75
C LEU A 47 14.34 -1.78 -76.37
N ARG A 48 13.25 -1.09 -76.01
CA ARG A 48 13.03 -0.65 -74.62
C ARG A 48 12.26 -1.74 -73.87
N LYS A 49 13.00 -2.75 -73.41
CA LYS A 49 12.55 -3.69 -72.37
C LYS A 49 12.11 -2.87 -71.15
N GLY A 50 10.84 -2.93 -70.79
CA GLY A 50 10.31 -2.43 -69.53
C GLY A 50 10.94 -3.18 -68.36
N ARG A 51 12.00 -2.61 -67.78
CA ARG A 51 12.60 -3.11 -66.54
C ARG A 51 11.66 -2.73 -65.38
N LYS A 52 10.75 -3.63 -65.00
CA LYS A 52 10.01 -3.53 -63.73
C LYS A 52 11.03 -3.28 -62.62
N ARG A 53 10.95 -2.10 -61.98
CA ARG A 53 11.74 -1.74 -60.81
C ARG A 53 11.39 -2.69 -59.65
N ARG A 54 12.11 -3.81 -59.54
CA ARG A 54 12.26 -4.59 -58.29
C ARG A 54 13.10 -3.75 -57.32
N GLY A 55 12.49 -2.75 -56.67
CA GLY A 55 13.18 -1.80 -55.78
C GLY A 55 12.63 -1.73 -54.35
N GLY A 56 11.36 -2.07 -54.10
CA GLY A 56 10.71 -1.86 -52.80
C GLY A 56 11.01 -2.92 -51.72
N GLY A 57 11.50 -4.11 -52.10
CA GLY A 57 11.73 -5.20 -51.15
C GLY A 57 13.02 -5.08 -50.33
N ARG A 58 14.02 -4.33 -50.80
CA ARG A 58 15.28 -4.12 -50.05
C ARG A 58 15.13 -3.07 -48.97
N SER A 59 14.39 -1.99 -49.24
CA SER A 59 14.07 -0.96 -48.26
C SER A 59 13.19 -1.49 -47.13
N LEU A 60 12.17 -2.30 -47.43
CA LEU A 60 11.38 -2.96 -46.36
C LEU A 60 12.22 -3.93 -45.51
N LYS A 61 13.17 -4.67 -46.11
CA LYS A 61 14.07 -5.56 -45.36
C LYS A 61 15.03 -4.79 -44.45
N ILE A 62 15.56 -3.65 -44.92
CA ILE A 62 16.44 -2.78 -44.13
C ILE A 62 15.66 -2.14 -42.98
N ILE A 63 14.43 -1.67 -43.23
CA ILE A 63 13.56 -1.13 -42.17
C ILE A 63 13.21 -2.22 -41.15
N GLY A 64 12.87 -3.43 -41.60
CA GLY A 64 12.59 -4.56 -40.70
C GLY A 64 13.81 -4.97 -39.86
N LEU A 65 15.01 -5.00 -40.45
CA LEU A 65 16.26 -5.27 -39.72
C LEU A 65 16.61 -4.16 -38.73
N ALA A 66 16.44 -2.89 -39.13
CA ALA A 66 16.69 -1.75 -38.25
C ALA A 66 15.69 -1.74 -37.07
N MET A 67 14.41 -2.02 -37.33
CA MET A 67 13.39 -2.10 -36.29
C MET A 67 13.63 -3.31 -35.37
N GLY A 68 14.00 -4.47 -35.92
CA GLY A 68 14.41 -5.63 -35.15
C GLY A 68 15.65 -5.37 -34.28
N PHE A 69 16.63 -4.64 -34.81
CA PHE A 69 17.83 -4.22 -34.06
C PHE A 69 17.48 -3.23 -32.95
N VAL A 70 16.60 -2.26 -33.20
CA VAL A 70 16.11 -1.34 -32.16
C VAL A 70 15.33 -2.09 -31.07
N ILE A 71 14.49 -3.06 -31.43
CA ILE A 71 13.77 -3.90 -30.46
C ILE A 71 14.75 -4.77 -29.66
N LEU A 72 15.77 -5.35 -30.29
CA LEU A 72 16.81 -6.12 -29.60
C LEU A 72 17.66 -5.25 -28.68
N LEU A 73 18.04 -4.04 -29.10
CA LEU A 73 18.77 -3.09 -28.24
C LEU A 73 17.90 -2.60 -27.08
N ALA A 74 16.63 -2.27 -27.34
CA ALA A 74 15.70 -1.85 -26.30
C ALA A 74 15.41 -3.00 -25.33
N GLY A 75 15.16 -4.21 -25.83
CA GLY A 75 14.94 -5.42 -25.04
C GLY A 75 16.18 -5.84 -24.26
N GLY A 76 17.37 -5.77 -24.88
CA GLY A 76 18.65 -6.04 -24.25
C GLY A 76 19.00 -5.02 -23.17
N ALA A 77 18.78 -3.72 -23.42
CA ALA A 77 18.96 -2.67 -22.43
C ALA A 77 17.97 -2.79 -21.26
N THR A 78 16.70 -3.13 -21.55
CA THR A 78 15.68 -3.36 -20.53
C THR A 78 16.00 -4.60 -19.70
N GLY A 79 16.43 -5.69 -20.34
CA GLY A 79 16.86 -6.93 -19.69
C GLY A 79 18.12 -6.72 -18.84
N TYR A 80 19.10 -5.96 -19.33
CA TYR A 80 20.30 -5.59 -18.57
C TYR A 80 19.96 -4.70 -17.38
N ALA A 81 19.09 -3.69 -17.55
CA ALA A 81 18.64 -2.84 -16.46
C ALA A 81 17.92 -3.68 -15.40
N TYR A 82 17.00 -4.57 -15.80
CA TYR A 82 16.31 -5.50 -14.91
C TYR A 82 17.28 -6.40 -14.14
N TRP A 83 18.23 -7.03 -14.84
CA TRP A 83 19.24 -7.89 -14.24
C TRP A 83 20.12 -7.14 -13.23
N LYS A 84 20.62 -5.96 -13.61
CA LYS A 84 21.45 -5.11 -12.75
C LYS A 84 20.70 -4.59 -11.52
N LEU A 85 19.39 -4.42 -11.60
CA LEU A 85 18.57 -4.03 -10.46
C LEU A 85 18.38 -5.20 -9.50
N ASN A 86 18.06 -6.38 -10.04
CA ASN A 86 17.89 -7.58 -9.23
C ASN A 86 19.19 -7.98 -8.52
N SER A 87 20.35 -7.71 -9.13
CA SER A 87 21.65 -7.97 -8.50
C SER A 87 22.01 -7.00 -7.37
N ASN A 88 21.27 -5.90 -7.19
CA ASN A 88 21.49 -4.99 -6.06
C ASN A 88 20.71 -5.39 -4.81
N ILE A 89 19.66 -6.21 -4.98
CA ILE A 89 18.77 -6.59 -3.89
C ILE A 89 19.51 -7.55 -2.97
N LYS A 90 19.65 -7.14 -1.71
CA LYS A 90 20.03 -8.06 -0.64
C LYS A 90 18.77 -8.80 -0.20
N SER A 91 18.85 -10.11 -0.08
CA SER A 91 17.76 -10.90 0.45
C SER A 91 18.24 -11.87 1.52
N ASP A 92 17.31 -12.24 2.39
CA ASP A 92 17.52 -13.22 3.46
C ASP A 92 16.30 -14.15 3.56
N ASP A 93 16.44 -15.23 4.32
CA ASP A 93 15.31 -16.11 4.60
C ASP A 93 14.28 -15.42 5.50
N LEU A 94 12.99 -15.64 5.19
CA LEU A 94 11.88 -14.99 5.88
C LEU A 94 11.87 -15.28 7.38
N SER A 95 12.27 -16.50 7.76
CA SER A 95 12.24 -16.95 9.15
C SER A 95 13.47 -17.78 9.46
N ALA A 96 14.05 -17.50 10.61
CA ALA A 96 15.19 -18.22 11.17
C ALA A 96 14.81 -19.58 11.78
N ASN A 97 13.54 -20.03 11.68
CA ASN A 97 13.10 -21.35 12.14
C ASN A 97 12.42 -22.15 10.99
N GLY A 98 12.81 -21.85 9.75
CA GLY A 98 12.20 -22.43 8.56
C GLY A 98 10.82 -21.87 8.25
N LYS A 99 10.15 -22.42 7.22
CA LYS A 99 8.94 -21.83 6.62
C LYS A 99 7.75 -21.68 7.57
N ASP A 100 7.70 -22.46 8.64
CA ASP A 100 6.60 -22.41 9.61
C ASP A 100 6.85 -21.38 10.73
N GLY A 101 8.10 -20.92 10.92
CA GLY A 101 8.46 -19.99 11.99
C GLY A 101 7.91 -18.58 11.82
N ALA A 102 7.32 -18.26 10.67
CA ALA A 102 6.59 -17.02 10.43
C ALA A 102 5.06 -17.19 10.45
N GLY A 103 4.55 -18.41 10.68
CA GLY A 103 3.14 -18.75 10.52
C GLY A 103 2.67 -18.77 9.07
N HIS A 104 1.40 -19.11 8.85
CA HIS A 104 0.78 -19.13 7.52
C HIS A 104 -0.56 -18.43 7.52
N GLU A 105 -0.74 -17.53 6.56
CA GLU A 105 -2.03 -16.90 6.35
C GLU A 105 -3.09 -17.85 5.81
N LYS A 106 -4.33 -17.61 6.22
CA LYS A 106 -5.49 -18.33 5.70
C LYS A 106 -6.13 -17.53 4.59
N ALA A 107 -6.20 -18.13 3.40
CA ALA A 107 -6.91 -17.53 2.29
C ALA A 107 -8.38 -17.27 2.65
N ASP A 108 -8.88 -16.13 2.20
CA ASP A 108 -10.30 -15.79 2.29
C ASP A 108 -11.14 -16.67 1.35
N ALA A 109 -12.46 -16.44 1.36
CA ALA A 109 -13.40 -17.17 0.51
C ALA A 109 -13.15 -16.99 -1.01
N PHE A 110 -12.28 -16.07 -1.42
CA PHE A 110 -11.90 -15.78 -2.80
C PHE A 110 -10.48 -16.25 -3.13
N GLY A 111 -9.82 -16.97 -2.22
CA GLY A 111 -8.45 -17.44 -2.42
C GLY A 111 -7.39 -16.34 -2.27
N ARG A 112 -7.75 -15.18 -1.69
CA ARG A 112 -6.82 -14.08 -1.43
C ARG A 112 -6.29 -14.19 -0.02
N THR A 113 -5.01 -13.91 0.18
CA THR A 113 -4.42 -13.78 1.51
C THR A 113 -4.18 -12.31 1.84
N PRO A 114 -4.29 -11.93 3.12
CA PRO A 114 -3.70 -10.68 3.57
C PRO A 114 -2.17 -10.71 3.33
N ILE A 115 -1.56 -9.53 3.37
CA ILE A 115 -0.10 -9.39 3.32
C ILE A 115 0.35 -8.77 4.63
N ASN A 116 1.15 -9.48 5.38
CA ASN A 116 1.80 -8.99 6.60
C ASN A 116 3.29 -8.82 6.35
N ILE A 117 3.79 -7.60 6.49
CA ILE A 117 5.20 -7.28 6.34
C ILE A 117 5.76 -6.79 7.66
N LEU A 118 6.83 -7.42 8.14
CA LEU A 118 7.62 -6.85 9.22
C LEU A 118 8.64 -5.84 8.66
N VAL A 119 8.44 -4.57 8.98
CA VAL A 119 9.39 -3.50 8.66
C VAL A 119 10.36 -3.32 9.82
N ILE A 120 11.65 -3.45 9.54
CA ILE A 120 12.73 -3.41 10.52
C ILE A 120 13.67 -2.25 10.20
N GLY A 121 13.85 -1.31 11.12
CA GLY A 121 14.91 -0.30 11.05
C GLY A 121 16.13 -0.78 11.81
N SER A 122 17.22 -1.10 11.11
CA SER A 122 18.46 -1.56 11.72
C SER A 122 19.31 -0.37 12.19
N ASP A 123 19.87 -0.50 13.39
CA ASP A 123 20.86 0.45 13.91
C ASP A 123 22.31 0.09 13.53
N ASP A 124 22.49 -0.90 12.66
CA ASP A 124 23.81 -1.38 12.24
C ASP A 124 24.62 -0.26 11.56
N ARG A 125 25.92 -0.23 11.87
CA ARG A 125 26.90 0.77 11.41
C ARG A 125 28.17 0.10 10.94
N THR A 126 28.04 -1.11 10.40
CA THR A 126 29.15 -1.89 9.84
C THR A 126 29.68 -1.27 8.55
N ASP A 127 28.83 -0.61 7.75
CA ASP A 127 29.26 0.10 6.55
C ASP A 127 29.67 1.56 6.81
N ALA A 128 30.48 2.12 5.91
CA ALA A 128 31.05 3.45 6.07
C ALA A 128 30.02 4.58 5.99
N ALA A 129 28.91 4.40 5.28
CA ALA A 129 27.87 5.41 5.13
C ALA A 129 27.05 5.50 6.42
N ASP A 130 26.63 4.36 6.97
CA ASP A 130 25.90 4.27 8.23
C ASP A 130 26.78 4.66 9.43
N CYS A 131 28.07 4.29 9.41
CA CYS A 131 29.07 4.77 10.37
C CYS A 131 29.15 6.31 10.37
N LYS A 132 29.14 6.95 9.20
CA LYS A 132 29.17 8.41 9.10
C LYS A 132 27.87 9.07 9.61
N LEU A 133 26.72 8.41 9.41
CA LEU A 133 25.41 8.93 9.81
C LEU A 133 25.06 8.66 11.29
N GLY A 134 25.54 7.55 11.84
CA GLY A 134 25.21 7.10 13.19
C GLY A 134 26.31 7.32 14.24
N GLY A 135 27.57 7.44 13.83
CA GLY A 135 28.73 7.46 14.73
C GLY A 135 29.02 6.09 15.38
N ALA A 136 30.05 6.00 16.24
CA ALA A 136 30.44 4.76 16.96
C ALA A 136 30.65 3.55 16.03
N CYS A 137 31.54 3.71 15.04
CA CYS A 137 31.79 2.73 13.99
C CYS A 137 32.43 1.45 14.54
N LYS A 138 31.90 0.29 14.13
CA LYS A 138 32.39 -1.05 14.50
C LYS A 138 32.33 -1.40 16.01
N VAL A 139 31.48 -0.71 16.80
CA VAL A 139 31.38 -0.92 18.26
C VAL A 139 30.10 -1.63 18.70
N ALA A 140 29.16 -1.91 17.80
CA ALA A 140 27.91 -2.59 18.16
C ALA A 140 28.15 -4.10 18.36
N THR A 141 28.17 -4.55 19.61
CA THR A 141 28.04 -5.96 19.97
C THR A 141 26.62 -6.42 19.65
N GLY A 142 26.39 -6.90 18.42
CA GLY A 142 25.10 -7.39 17.92
C GLY A 142 24.23 -6.29 17.31
N GLN A 143 23.62 -6.58 16.15
CA GLN A 143 22.66 -5.70 15.48
C GLN A 143 21.38 -5.57 16.32
N ARG A 144 20.78 -4.38 16.39
CA ARG A 144 19.50 -4.16 17.07
C ARG A 144 18.48 -3.49 16.16
N ALA A 145 17.22 -3.84 16.34
CA ALA A 145 16.14 -3.15 15.67
C ALA A 145 15.80 -1.85 16.43
N ASP A 146 16.04 -0.72 15.80
CA ASP A 146 15.60 0.59 16.31
C ASP A 146 14.10 0.81 16.03
N VAL A 147 13.59 0.20 14.96
CA VAL A 147 12.19 0.29 14.52
C VAL A 147 11.68 -1.11 14.19
N GLU A 148 10.51 -1.44 14.69
CA GLU A 148 9.78 -2.65 14.33
C GLU A 148 8.31 -2.29 14.08
N MET A 149 7.80 -2.61 12.89
CA MET A 149 6.40 -2.37 12.55
C MET A 149 5.82 -3.53 11.76
N VAL A 150 4.65 -4.02 12.17
CA VAL A 150 3.86 -4.96 11.36
C VAL A 150 2.92 -4.17 10.47
N VAL A 151 3.14 -4.24 9.17
CA VAL A 151 2.26 -3.67 8.14
C VAL A 151 1.34 -4.78 7.64
N HIS A 152 0.08 -4.71 8.05
CA HIS A 152 -0.97 -5.60 7.58
C HIS A 152 -1.77 -4.92 6.46
N ILE A 153 -1.85 -5.57 5.31
CA ILE A 153 -2.68 -5.18 4.18
C ILE A 153 -3.75 -6.25 3.99
N SER A 154 -5.01 -5.84 4.12
CA SER A 154 -6.13 -6.78 4.08
C SER A 154 -6.20 -7.63 2.80
N ALA A 155 -6.77 -8.83 2.88
CA ALA A 155 -6.84 -9.74 1.73
C ALA A 155 -7.55 -9.13 0.51
N ASP A 156 -8.53 -8.27 0.76
CA ASP A 156 -9.28 -7.55 -0.27
C ASP A 156 -8.70 -6.18 -0.64
N ARG A 157 -7.59 -5.78 0.01
CA ARG A 157 -6.89 -4.50 -0.15
C ARG A 157 -7.77 -3.28 0.14
N THR A 158 -8.81 -3.43 0.97
CA THR A 158 -9.72 -2.32 1.32
C THR A 158 -9.25 -1.52 2.52
N ASN A 159 -8.36 -2.08 3.34
CA ASN A 159 -7.81 -1.44 4.53
C ASN A 159 -6.38 -1.94 4.82
N ALA A 160 -5.65 -1.16 5.63
CA ALA A 160 -4.35 -1.55 6.13
C ALA A 160 -4.15 -1.06 7.57
N THR A 161 -3.30 -1.77 8.31
CA THR A 161 -2.88 -1.42 9.66
C THR A 161 -1.36 -1.41 9.71
N VAL A 162 -0.79 -0.40 10.36
CA VAL A 162 0.63 -0.34 10.69
C VAL A 162 0.73 -0.35 12.21
N MET A 163 1.13 -1.48 12.78
CA MET A 163 1.31 -1.66 14.22
C MET A 163 2.78 -1.53 14.58
N SER A 164 3.15 -0.50 15.32
CA SER A 164 4.52 -0.36 15.85
C SER A 164 4.72 -1.21 17.08
N VAL A 165 5.80 -1.98 17.08
CA VAL A 165 6.28 -2.76 18.21
C VAL A 165 7.43 -1.97 18.87
N PRO A 166 7.28 -1.52 20.12
CA PRO A 166 8.32 -0.78 20.80
C PRO A 166 9.59 -1.62 20.98
N ARG A 167 10.75 -1.09 20.58
CA ARG A 167 12.04 -1.82 20.58
C ARG A 167 12.45 -2.38 21.95
N ASP A 168 12.07 -1.70 23.03
CA ASP A 168 12.45 -2.08 24.41
C ASP A 168 11.37 -2.94 25.09
N LEU A 169 10.33 -3.36 24.36
CA LEU A 169 9.30 -4.28 24.85
C LEU A 169 9.94 -5.60 25.26
N ARG A 170 9.66 -6.03 26.49
CA ARG A 170 9.98 -7.34 27.01
C ARG A 170 9.09 -8.40 26.35
N ALA A 171 9.73 -9.41 25.75
CA ALA A 171 9.07 -10.49 25.06
C ALA A 171 9.82 -11.82 25.28
N ASP A 172 9.08 -12.91 25.09
CA ASP A 172 9.58 -14.28 25.10
C ASP A 172 9.53 -14.83 23.68
N TRP A 173 10.57 -15.56 23.27
CA TRP A 173 10.54 -16.33 22.02
C TRP A 173 11.41 -17.58 22.10
N GLY A 174 11.06 -18.61 21.33
CA GLY A 174 11.65 -19.95 21.36
C GLY A 174 13.10 -20.05 20.90
N GLY A 175 13.75 -18.95 20.55
CA GLY A 175 15.07 -18.90 19.94
C GLY A 175 15.00 -18.97 18.41
N CYS A 176 16.17 -18.91 17.77
CA CYS A 176 16.28 -18.85 16.32
C CYS A 176 17.58 -19.49 15.83
N HIS A 177 17.50 -20.21 14.70
CA HIS A 177 18.63 -20.92 14.12
C HIS A 177 18.62 -20.84 12.60
N ASP A 178 19.44 -19.93 12.06
CA ASP A 178 19.52 -19.68 10.62
C ASP A 178 20.93 -19.87 10.06
N ASP A 179 21.00 -20.36 8.82
CA ASP A 179 22.25 -20.58 8.09
C ASP A 179 22.80 -19.24 7.59
N GLY A 180 23.60 -18.56 8.42
CA GLY A 180 24.23 -17.28 8.06
C GLY A 180 24.23 -16.25 9.18
N HIS A 181 23.46 -16.49 10.23
CA HIS A 181 23.37 -15.62 11.41
C HIS A 181 23.74 -16.36 12.69
N ALA A 182 24.01 -15.61 13.76
CA ALA A 182 24.29 -16.22 15.05
C ALA A 182 23.03 -16.91 15.60
N SER A 183 23.14 -18.19 15.97
CA SER A 183 22.03 -18.89 16.62
C SER A 183 21.75 -18.30 18.00
N MET A 184 20.47 -18.16 18.35
CA MET A 184 20.03 -17.73 19.67
C MET A 184 19.20 -18.85 20.31
N GLY A 185 19.51 -19.18 21.57
CA GLY A 185 18.63 -20.03 22.37
C GLY A 185 17.34 -19.31 22.76
N PRO A 186 16.39 -20.02 23.41
CA PRO A 186 15.17 -19.42 23.93
C PRO A 186 15.46 -18.18 24.77
N GLN A 187 14.66 -17.14 24.54
CA GLN A 187 14.76 -15.86 25.23
C GLN A 187 13.54 -15.67 26.11
N HIS A 188 13.77 -15.15 27.31
CA HIS A 188 12.74 -14.87 28.30
C HIS A 188 12.97 -13.48 28.87
N ASP A 189 11.92 -12.65 28.86
CA ASP A 189 11.95 -11.28 29.38
C ASP A 189 13.10 -10.44 28.75
N THR A 190 13.35 -10.67 27.46
CA THR A 190 14.39 -9.97 26.70
C THR A 190 13.75 -8.85 25.89
N MET A 191 14.46 -7.73 25.71
CA MET A 191 14.01 -6.67 24.79
C MET A 191 13.91 -7.24 23.38
N ILE A 192 12.76 -7.08 22.74
CA ILE A 192 12.48 -7.68 21.43
C ILE A 192 13.48 -7.25 20.35
N ASN A 193 14.03 -6.02 20.44
CA ASN A 193 15.05 -5.54 19.53
C ASN A 193 16.33 -6.36 19.45
N ALA A 194 16.61 -7.17 20.48
CA ALA A 194 17.77 -8.04 20.52
C ALA A 194 17.64 -9.23 19.56
N ALA A 195 16.43 -9.55 19.10
CA ALA A 195 16.19 -10.62 18.13
C ALA A 195 16.95 -10.36 16.81
N LEU A 196 17.20 -9.10 16.43
CA LEU A 196 17.96 -8.78 15.22
C LEU A 196 19.42 -9.26 15.27
N ALA A 197 19.97 -9.54 16.46
CA ALA A 197 21.31 -10.14 16.58
C ALA A 197 21.38 -11.55 15.97
N GLY A 198 20.25 -12.26 15.89
CA GLY A 198 20.08 -13.53 15.17
C GLY A 198 19.61 -13.35 13.72
N GLY A 199 19.64 -12.14 13.18
CA GLY A 199 19.22 -11.80 11.82
C GLY A 199 17.76 -11.34 11.71
N PRO A 200 17.34 -10.85 10.53
CA PRO A 200 15.98 -10.38 10.31
C PRO A 200 14.94 -11.50 10.47
N GLY A 201 15.27 -12.72 10.06
CA GLY A 201 14.39 -13.90 10.24
C GLY A 201 14.13 -14.24 11.72
N CYS A 202 15.05 -13.91 12.63
CA CYS A 202 14.84 -14.07 14.08
C CYS A 202 13.90 -13.01 14.64
N SER A 203 13.96 -11.77 14.10
CA SER A 203 12.99 -10.72 14.43
C SER A 203 11.57 -11.09 13.98
N VAL A 204 11.45 -11.76 12.82
CA VAL A 204 10.17 -12.31 12.34
C VAL A 204 9.61 -13.35 13.31
N VAL A 205 10.44 -14.30 13.77
CA VAL A 205 10.02 -15.29 14.78
C VAL A 205 9.56 -14.62 16.07
N ALA A 206 10.35 -13.69 16.62
CA ALA A 206 10.03 -13.03 17.88
C ALA A 206 8.70 -12.25 17.80
N VAL A 207 8.47 -11.51 16.71
CA VAL A 207 7.21 -10.77 16.50
C VAL A 207 6.04 -11.72 16.24
N HIS A 208 6.25 -12.80 15.48
CA HIS A 208 5.22 -13.81 15.24
C HIS A 208 4.79 -14.48 16.55
N GLU A 209 5.73 -14.93 17.37
CA GLU A 209 5.43 -15.61 18.64
C GLU A 209 4.80 -14.66 19.67
N LEU A 210 5.23 -13.39 19.70
CA LEU A 210 4.62 -12.37 20.56
C LEU A 210 3.15 -12.11 20.20
N THR A 211 2.84 -12.06 18.91
CA THR A 211 1.55 -11.52 18.42
C THR A 211 0.59 -12.59 17.90
N GLY A 212 1.09 -13.74 17.47
CA GLY A 212 0.34 -14.75 16.72
C GLY A 212 -0.06 -14.32 15.30
N ILE A 213 0.39 -13.14 14.83
CA ILE A 213 0.13 -12.66 13.47
C ILE A 213 1.12 -13.35 12.52
N PRO A 214 0.66 -14.06 11.48
CA PRO A 214 1.55 -14.58 10.45
C PRO A 214 2.29 -13.45 9.73
N ILE A 215 3.56 -13.65 9.38
CA ILE A 215 4.39 -12.68 8.66
C ILE A 215 4.75 -13.26 7.30
N ASP A 216 4.23 -12.65 6.23
CA ASP A 216 4.48 -13.12 4.86
C ASP A 216 5.83 -12.64 4.32
N HIS A 217 6.27 -11.47 4.78
CA HIS A 217 7.44 -10.77 4.26
C HIS A 217 8.16 -9.98 5.36
N PHE A 218 9.43 -9.68 5.14
CA PHE A 218 10.12 -8.64 5.90
C PHE A 218 10.82 -7.65 4.98
N MET A 219 10.97 -6.43 5.48
CA MET A 219 11.73 -5.37 4.82
C MET A 219 12.59 -4.67 5.87
N MET A 220 13.90 -4.90 5.80
CA MET A 220 14.87 -4.27 6.67
C MET A 220 15.51 -3.07 5.97
N VAL A 221 15.53 -1.92 6.66
CA VAL A 221 16.11 -0.67 6.20
C VAL A 221 17.24 -0.24 7.12
N HIS A 222 18.35 0.20 6.52
CA HIS A 222 19.49 0.80 7.22
C HIS A 222 19.38 2.33 7.25
N LEU A 223 20.22 3.00 8.04
CA LEU A 223 20.19 4.46 8.19
C LEU A 223 20.35 5.20 6.85
N SER A 224 21.32 4.79 6.05
CA SER A 224 21.55 5.27 4.68
C SER A 224 20.38 4.97 3.74
N GLY A 225 19.70 3.85 3.96
CA GLY A 225 18.50 3.47 3.20
C GLY A 225 17.36 4.47 3.36
N VAL A 226 17.15 5.03 4.56
CA VAL A 226 16.14 6.08 4.80
C VAL A 226 16.48 7.35 4.02
N VAL A 227 17.77 7.72 4.00
CA VAL A 227 18.27 8.88 3.23
C VAL A 227 18.02 8.68 1.74
N ASP A 228 18.37 7.53 1.19
CA ASP A 228 18.19 7.22 -0.23
C ASP A 228 16.72 7.16 -0.64
N MET A 229 15.87 6.55 0.19
CA MET A 229 14.44 6.45 -0.07
C MET A 229 13.76 7.82 -0.03
N SER A 230 14.08 8.67 0.96
CA SER A 230 13.53 10.03 1.04
C SER A 230 13.98 10.90 -0.16
N ASN A 231 15.22 10.73 -0.64
CA ASN A 231 15.70 11.37 -1.86
C ASN A 231 14.96 10.86 -3.12
N ALA A 232 14.69 9.56 -3.20
CA ALA A 232 14.04 8.96 -4.35
C ALA A 232 12.60 9.47 -4.55
N VAL A 233 11.85 9.60 -3.44
CA VAL A 233 10.48 10.13 -3.42
C VAL A 233 10.41 11.66 -3.59
N GLY A 234 11.54 12.35 -3.45
CA GLY A 234 11.61 13.82 -3.60
C GLY A 234 11.22 14.58 -2.33
N GLY A 235 11.46 13.99 -1.16
CA GLY A 235 11.16 14.56 0.15
C GLY A 235 9.72 14.34 0.63
N VAL A 236 9.53 14.43 1.94
CA VAL A 236 8.26 14.22 2.65
C VAL A 236 7.89 15.49 3.40
N ASN A 237 6.65 15.97 3.21
CA ASN A 237 6.18 17.18 3.88
C ASN A 237 5.65 16.83 5.28
N VAL A 238 6.33 17.28 6.32
CA VAL A 238 5.91 17.11 7.72
C VAL A 238 5.64 18.46 8.36
N CYS A 239 4.71 18.53 9.31
CA CYS A 239 4.53 19.71 10.14
C CYS A 239 4.98 19.43 11.57
N VAL A 240 5.62 20.39 12.24
CA VAL A 240 5.95 20.34 13.67
C VAL A 240 5.25 21.48 14.42
N SER A 241 4.73 21.19 15.61
CA SER A 241 3.87 22.12 16.35
C SER A 241 4.60 23.29 17.01
N ALA A 242 5.92 23.18 17.19
CA ALA A 242 6.79 24.18 17.81
C ALA A 242 8.21 24.05 17.24
N ASP A 243 9.09 25.00 17.58
CA ASP A 243 10.53 24.86 17.34
C ASP A 243 11.06 23.64 18.10
N ILE A 244 11.91 22.85 17.45
CA ILE A 244 12.42 21.59 17.97
C ILE A 244 13.91 21.47 17.67
N TYR A 245 14.70 21.21 18.70
CA TYR A 245 16.07 20.74 18.55
C TYR A 245 16.32 19.52 19.43
N ASP A 246 16.74 18.42 18.80
CA ASP A 246 17.19 17.22 19.47
C ASP A 246 18.67 16.95 19.10
N PRO A 247 19.62 17.20 20.02
CA PRO A 247 21.05 17.05 19.76
C PRO A 247 21.47 15.59 19.57
N TYR A 248 20.68 14.61 20.04
CA TYR A 248 20.98 13.19 19.88
C TYR A 248 20.78 12.71 18.45
N SER A 249 19.72 13.18 17.82
CA SER A 249 19.41 12.89 16.42
C SER A 249 19.95 13.96 15.47
N HIS A 250 20.38 15.11 15.99
CA HIS A 250 20.71 16.35 15.27
C HIS A 250 19.53 17.03 14.58
N LEU A 251 18.30 16.59 14.83
CA LEU A 251 17.10 17.19 14.25
C LEU A 251 16.93 18.61 14.78
N LYS A 252 16.93 19.60 13.89
CA LYS A 252 16.62 20.99 14.20
C LYS A 252 15.63 21.56 13.20
N LEU A 253 14.41 21.87 13.64
CA LEU A 253 13.36 22.44 12.79
C LEU A 253 12.68 23.61 13.49
N LYS A 254 12.28 24.60 12.71
CA LYS A 254 11.35 25.64 13.18
C LYS A 254 9.93 25.10 13.26
N GLN A 255 9.08 25.80 13.98
CA GLN A 255 7.65 25.58 13.93
C GLN A 255 7.13 25.76 12.49
N GLY A 256 6.36 24.79 12.00
CA GLY A 256 5.73 24.87 10.68
C GLY A 256 5.91 23.61 9.84
N SER A 257 5.68 23.76 8.53
CA SER A 257 5.79 22.67 7.56
C SER A 257 7.14 22.67 6.86
N HIS A 258 7.77 21.50 6.80
CA HIS A 258 9.11 21.30 6.24
C HIS A 258 9.10 20.11 5.29
N VAL A 259 9.84 20.24 4.18
CA VAL A 259 10.11 19.12 3.28
C VAL A 259 11.38 18.42 3.75
N LEU A 260 11.21 17.26 4.39
CA LEU A 260 12.31 16.46 4.87
C LEU A 260 12.83 15.54 3.78
N GLN A 261 14.11 15.67 3.49
CA GLN A 261 14.80 14.89 2.47
C GLN A 261 16.22 14.56 2.94
N GLY A 262 16.68 13.35 2.62
CA GLY A 262 18.03 12.90 2.93
C GLY A 262 18.25 12.81 4.44
N VAL A 263 19.31 13.46 4.92
CA VAL A 263 19.71 13.41 6.33
C VAL A 263 18.61 13.97 7.23
N ALA A 264 17.92 15.05 6.85
CA ALA A 264 16.83 15.62 7.65
C ALA A 264 15.67 14.64 7.89
N ALA A 265 15.39 13.76 6.92
CA ALA A 265 14.39 12.70 7.10
C ALA A 265 14.87 11.64 8.10
N LEU A 266 16.15 11.29 8.06
CA LEU A 266 16.77 10.36 9.01
C LEU A 266 16.79 10.93 10.43
N GLU A 267 17.19 12.20 10.60
CA GLU A 267 17.18 12.91 11.88
C GLU A 267 15.78 12.90 12.50
N PHE A 268 14.75 13.13 11.67
CA PHE A 268 13.36 13.16 12.11
C PHE A 268 12.84 11.80 12.60
N VAL A 269 13.10 10.70 11.88
CA VAL A 269 12.59 9.37 12.30
C VAL A 269 13.37 8.75 13.45
N ARG A 270 14.56 9.30 13.76
CA ARG A 270 15.45 8.87 14.85
C ARG A 270 15.25 9.65 16.15
N THR A 271 14.63 10.83 16.11
CA THR A 271 14.46 11.63 17.32
C THR A 271 13.65 10.87 18.37
N ARG A 272 14.18 10.84 19.60
CA ARG A 272 13.56 10.15 20.74
C ARG A 272 12.82 11.14 21.62
N HIS A 273 13.47 12.26 21.90
CA HIS A 273 13.02 13.29 22.84
C HIS A 273 12.25 14.43 22.16
N GLY A 274 12.17 14.41 20.82
CA GLY A 274 11.62 15.50 20.04
C GLY A 274 10.11 15.67 20.13
N PHE A 275 9.36 14.58 20.32
CA PHE A 275 7.91 14.57 20.17
C PHE A 275 7.20 13.90 21.36
N GLY A 276 5.91 14.17 21.50
CA GLY A 276 5.02 13.48 22.44
C GLY A 276 5.44 13.62 23.90
N ASP A 277 5.58 12.48 24.58
CA ASP A 277 6.03 12.37 25.96
C ASP A 277 7.56 12.43 26.12
N GLY A 278 8.31 12.60 25.03
CA GLY A 278 9.78 12.55 25.02
C GLY A 278 10.37 11.15 25.14
N SER A 279 9.54 10.10 25.12
CA SER A 279 9.99 8.70 25.17
C SER A 279 10.11 8.05 23.78
N ASP A 280 10.84 6.94 23.74
CA ASP A 280 10.92 6.09 22.55
C ASP A 280 9.57 5.46 22.16
N ASN A 281 8.66 5.28 23.13
CA ASN A 281 7.43 4.50 22.94
C ASN A 281 6.28 5.35 22.42
N GLU A 282 6.08 6.57 22.94
CA GLU A 282 5.01 7.45 22.45
C GLU A 282 5.56 8.57 21.56
N GLY A 283 6.66 9.22 21.96
CA GLY A 283 7.30 10.28 21.21
C GLY A 283 7.83 9.86 19.85
N ARG A 284 8.79 8.93 19.82
CA ARG A 284 9.42 8.48 18.56
C ARG A 284 8.43 7.75 17.65
N THR A 285 7.63 6.81 18.17
CA THR A 285 6.65 6.10 17.34
C THR A 285 5.61 7.05 16.75
N GLY A 286 5.15 8.05 17.51
CA GLY A 286 4.26 9.10 17.02
C GLY A 286 4.89 9.90 15.88
N GLY A 287 6.15 10.33 16.03
CA GLY A 287 6.91 10.99 14.97
C GLY A 287 7.05 10.11 13.71
N GLN A 288 7.36 8.82 13.88
CA GLN A 288 7.44 7.87 12.78
C GLN A 288 6.11 7.67 12.07
N HIS A 289 5.00 7.58 12.81
CA HIS A 289 3.68 7.48 12.19
C HIS A 289 3.35 8.76 11.41
N VAL A 290 3.69 9.95 11.91
CA VAL A 290 3.52 11.22 11.17
C VAL A 290 4.32 11.19 9.87
N PHE A 291 5.58 10.76 9.93
CA PHE A 291 6.43 10.64 8.75
C PHE A 291 5.88 9.64 7.72
N LEU A 292 5.48 8.45 8.17
CA LEU A 292 4.92 7.40 7.29
C LEU A 292 3.57 7.81 6.71
N THR A 293 2.74 8.52 7.48
CA THR A 293 1.48 9.11 7.01
C THR A 293 1.74 10.15 5.93
N ALA A 294 2.69 11.06 6.16
CA ALA A 294 3.09 12.06 5.19
C ALA A 294 3.69 11.42 3.92
N LEU A 295 4.52 10.39 4.07
CA LEU A 295 5.11 9.64 2.97
C LEU A 295 4.04 8.94 2.13
N LEU A 296 3.08 8.24 2.76
CA LEU A 296 1.98 7.59 2.07
C LEU A 296 1.15 8.59 1.26
N ASN A 297 0.81 9.73 1.88
CA ASN A 297 0.08 10.80 1.21
C ASN A 297 0.89 11.39 0.06
N LYS A 298 2.20 11.63 0.24
CA LYS A 298 3.10 12.10 -0.83
C LYS A 298 3.15 11.14 -2.01
N LEU A 299 3.29 9.84 -1.77
CA LEU A 299 3.33 8.82 -2.82
C LEU A 299 2.03 8.76 -3.63
N LYS A 300 0.88 8.98 -2.99
CA LYS A 300 -0.43 9.00 -3.65
C LYS A 300 -0.74 10.33 -4.34
N ASP A 301 -0.55 11.45 -3.65
CA ASP A 301 -0.86 12.79 -4.15
C ASP A 301 0.03 13.17 -5.36
N ASP A 302 1.31 12.76 -5.37
CA ASP A 302 2.21 12.96 -6.52
C ASP A 302 1.94 12.00 -7.70
N GLY A 303 0.98 11.07 -7.54
CA GLY A 303 0.74 9.99 -8.50
C GLY A 303 1.93 9.06 -8.67
N THR A 304 2.83 8.98 -7.67
CA THR A 304 4.01 8.11 -7.72
C THR A 304 3.61 6.66 -7.85
N LEU A 305 2.55 6.23 -7.16
CA LEU A 305 2.02 4.85 -7.24
C LEU A 305 1.24 4.54 -8.52
N THR A 306 0.94 5.55 -9.35
CA THR A 306 0.23 5.39 -10.63
C THR A 306 1.13 5.66 -11.84
N SER A 307 2.36 6.13 -11.62
CA SER A 307 3.31 6.51 -12.66
C SER A 307 4.41 5.44 -12.80
N PRO A 308 4.47 4.69 -13.91
CA PRO A 308 5.47 3.63 -14.08
C PRO A 308 6.91 4.10 -13.90
N SER A 309 7.26 5.29 -14.41
CA SER A 309 8.61 5.84 -14.29
C SER A 309 8.96 6.24 -12.85
N LYS A 310 8.03 6.85 -12.10
CA LYS A 310 8.25 7.20 -10.70
C LYS A 310 8.29 5.97 -9.80
N MET A 311 7.39 5.00 -9.99
CA MET A 311 7.42 3.72 -9.29
C MET A 311 8.76 3.02 -9.51
N TRP A 312 9.25 3.02 -10.76
CA TRP A 312 10.52 2.39 -11.09
C TRP A 312 11.70 3.09 -10.41
N LYS A 313 11.70 4.43 -10.31
CA LYS A 313 12.72 5.20 -9.58
C LYS A 313 12.72 4.84 -8.09
N VAL A 314 11.54 4.79 -7.46
CA VAL A 314 11.41 4.45 -6.03
C VAL A 314 11.79 2.99 -5.79
N ALA A 315 11.34 2.06 -6.63
CA ALA A 315 11.68 0.64 -6.52
C ALA A 315 13.19 0.41 -6.70
N ASN A 316 13.85 1.09 -7.64
CA ASN A 316 15.30 1.05 -7.80
C ASN A 316 16.04 1.57 -6.57
N ALA A 317 15.56 2.65 -5.93
CA ALA A 317 16.14 3.10 -4.67
C ALA A 317 15.94 2.05 -3.56
N ALA A 318 14.74 1.49 -3.45
CA ALA A 318 14.41 0.44 -2.50
C ALA A 318 15.31 -0.79 -2.67
N THR A 319 15.62 -1.20 -3.91
CA THR A 319 16.51 -2.34 -4.18
C THR A 319 17.95 -2.16 -3.67
N LYS A 320 18.38 -0.93 -3.41
CA LYS A 320 19.72 -0.61 -2.89
C LYS A 320 19.71 -0.31 -1.40
N ALA A 321 18.59 0.20 -0.92
CA ALA A 321 18.39 0.69 0.44
C ALA A 321 17.89 -0.39 1.41
N LEU A 322 17.31 -1.47 0.89
CA LEU A 322 16.61 -2.47 1.67
C LEU A 322 17.22 -3.86 1.52
N THR A 323 17.17 -4.61 2.61
CA THR A 323 17.28 -6.07 2.63
C THR A 323 15.86 -6.62 2.79
N VAL A 324 15.45 -7.54 1.92
CA VAL A 324 14.08 -8.08 1.91
C VAL A 324 14.09 -9.61 2.04
N ASP A 325 12.95 -10.22 2.30
CA ASP A 325 12.89 -11.68 2.23
C ASP A 325 13.06 -12.21 0.79
N ASN A 326 13.52 -13.45 0.65
CA ASN A 326 13.72 -14.12 -0.63
C ASN A 326 12.47 -14.13 -1.55
N SER A 327 11.26 -13.98 -1.00
CA SER A 327 10.05 -13.91 -1.80
C SER A 327 9.72 -12.50 -2.32
N LEU A 328 10.41 -11.45 -1.84
CA LEU A 328 10.37 -10.06 -2.34
C LEU A 328 11.64 -9.62 -3.10
N ASP A 329 12.56 -10.54 -3.40
CA ASP A 329 13.87 -10.34 -4.03
C ASP A 329 13.90 -9.79 -5.47
N SER A 330 12.83 -9.12 -5.94
CA SER A 330 12.78 -8.51 -7.26
C SER A 330 12.08 -7.16 -7.31
N VAL A 331 12.52 -6.31 -8.24
CA VAL A 331 11.88 -5.00 -8.50
C VAL A 331 10.41 -5.17 -8.86
N THR A 332 10.07 -6.21 -9.62
CA THR A 332 8.67 -6.48 -10.03
C THR A 332 7.79 -6.86 -8.85
N LYS A 333 8.30 -7.63 -7.89
CA LYS A 333 7.61 -7.97 -6.64
C LYS A 333 7.40 -6.71 -5.79
N LEU A 334 8.41 -5.87 -5.63
CA LEU A 334 8.29 -4.59 -4.90
C LEU A 334 7.29 -3.62 -5.56
N ILE A 335 7.27 -3.54 -6.90
CA ILE A 335 6.25 -2.79 -7.65
C ILE A 335 4.85 -3.39 -7.43
N GLY A 336 4.73 -4.72 -7.41
CA GLY A 336 3.50 -5.43 -7.10
C GLY A 336 2.97 -5.06 -5.72
N LEU A 337 3.84 -5.07 -4.70
CA LEU A 337 3.50 -4.65 -3.35
C LEU A 337 3.05 -3.18 -3.31
N GLY A 338 3.78 -2.28 -3.98
CA GLY A 338 3.38 -0.87 -4.09
C GLY A 338 2.03 -0.68 -4.77
N THR A 339 1.69 -1.55 -5.74
CA THR A 339 0.39 -1.56 -6.42
C THR A 339 -0.73 -2.02 -5.49
N ASP A 340 -0.47 -3.02 -4.65
CA ASP A 340 -1.43 -3.47 -3.64
C ASP A 340 -1.67 -2.42 -2.56
N LEU A 341 -0.61 -1.74 -2.10
CA LEU A 341 -0.74 -0.61 -1.17
C LEU A 341 -1.51 0.57 -1.78
N ASN A 342 -1.37 0.80 -3.09
CA ASN A 342 -2.11 1.86 -3.80
C ASN A 342 -3.63 1.64 -3.81
N LYS A 343 -4.08 0.38 -3.77
CA LYS A 343 -5.52 0.04 -3.74
C LYS A 343 -6.18 0.42 -2.42
N VAL A 344 -5.42 0.44 -1.33
CA VAL A 344 -5.93 0.78 0.00
C VAL A 344 -6.22 2.28 0.08
N PRO A 345 -7.43 2.74 0.42
CA PRO A 345 -7.70 4.16 0.66
C PRO A 345 -6.90 4.71 1.86
N THR A 346 -6.40 5.95 1.81
CA THR A 346 -5.59 6.52 2.91
C THR A 346 -6.37 6.70 4.21
N ASP A 347 -7.66 6.99 4.11
CA ASP A 347 -8.62 7.03 5.23
C ASP A 347 -8.97 5.63 5.76
N ARG A 348 -8.43 4.59 5.15
CA ARG A 348 -8.54 3.19 5.59
C ARG A 348 -7.21 2.60 6.06
N VAL A 349 -6.20 3.46 6.31
CA VAL A 349 -4.94 3.05 6.92
C VAL A 349 -4.93 3.48 8.39
N THR A 350 -4.71 2.54 9.31
CA THR A 350 -4.62 2.83 10.75
C THR A 350 -3.20 2.61 11.23
N PHE A 351 -2.58 3.63 11.80
CA PHE A 351 -1.33 3.49 12.55
C PHE A 351 -1.67 3.29 14.02
N ALA A 352 -1.02 2.35 14.69
CA ALA A 352 -1.22 2.09 16.11
C ALA A 352 0.10 1.69 16.76
N THR A 353 0.39 2.25 17.93
CA THR A 353 1.48 1.73 18.79
C THR A 353 0.91 0.65 19.71
N LEU A 354 1.65 -0.44 19.85
CA LEU A 354 1.29 -1.54 20.75
C LEU A 354 1.08 -1.07 22.19
N GLN A 355 0.03 -1.58 22.85
CA GLN A 355 -0.29 -1.21 24.22
C GLN A 355 0.72 -1.79 25.20
N THR A 356 1.54 -0.92 25.77
CA THR A 356 2.59 -1.27 26.72
C THR A 356 2.47 -0.45 27.99
N ALA A 357 3.08 -0.94 29.07
CA ALA A 357 3.16 -0.24 30.35
C ALA A 357 4.57 -0.37 30.91
N SER A 358 5.07 0.72 31.50
CA SER A 358 6.32 0.68 32.25
C SER A 358 6.10 0.07 33.62
N VAL A 359 6.86 -0.98 33.92
CA VAL A 359 6.87 -1.67 35.21
C VAL A 359 8.26 -1.52 35.81
N THR A 360 8.34 -1.23 37.11
CA THR A 360 9.64 -1.19 37.81
C THR A 360 9.99 -2.58 38.32
N VAL A 361 11.07 -3.16 37.81
CA VAL A 361 11.63 -4.45 38.20
C VAL A 361 13.06 -4.20 38.68
N ASP A 362 13.39 -4.60 39.91
CA ASP A 362 14.71 -4.41 40.52
C ASP A 362 15.27 -2.98 40.43
N GLY A 363 14.38 -1.99 40.56
CA GLY A 363 14.73 -0.57 40.48
C GLY A 363 15.01 -0.05 39.05
N ARG A 364 14.79 -0.87 38.02
CA ARG A 364 14.85 -0.48 36.61
C ARG A 364 13.45 -0.41 36.02
N SER A 365 13.21 0.58 35.17
CA SER A 365 11.97 0.66 34.40
C SER A 365 12.07 -0.26 33.18
N GLU A 366 11.10 -1.15 33.05
CA GLU A 366 10.99 -2.10 31.95
C GLU A 366 9.65 -1.95 31.25
N LEU A 367 9.61 -2.23 29.94
CA LEU A 367 8.40 -2.06 29.15
C LEU A 367 7.75 -3.43 28.92
N HIS A 368 6.53 -3.60 29.44
CA HIS A 368 5.79 -4.86 29.36
C HIS A 368 4.47 -4.70 28.61
N LEU A 369 3.98 -5.79 28.03
CA LEU A 369 2.72 -5.80 27.28
C LEU A 369 1.50 -5.67 28.20
N VAL A 370 0.51 -4.87 27.79
CA VAL A 370 -0.79 -4.80 28.48
C VAL A 370 -1.75 -5.84 27.89
N ASN A 371 -1.79 -7.02 28.52
CA ASN A 371 -2.37 -8.24 27.96
C ASN A 371 -3.80 -8.16 27.37
N PRO A 372 -4.82 -7.56 28.03
CA PRO A 372 -6.18 -7.61 27.46
C PRO A 372 -6.40 -6.69 26.25
N GLY A 373 -5.66 -5.58 26.12
CA GLY A 373 -5.78 -4.67 24.97
C GLY A 373 -4.99 -5.16 23.75
N ALA A 374 -3.78 -5.65 23.99
CA ALA A 374 -2.90 -6.15 22.93
C ALA A 374 -3.45 -7.42 22.26
N ALA A 375 -3.99 -8.38 23.04
CA ALA A 375 -4.56 -9.61 22.47
C ALA A 375 -5.73 -9.33 21.50
N ALA A 376 -6.57 -8.34 21.81
CA ALA A 376 -7.66 -7.92 20.93
C ALA A 376 -7.15 -7.28 19.63
N LEU A 377 -6.11 -6.45 19.72
CA LEU A 377 -5.43 -5.86 18.57
C LEU A 377 -4.83 -6.93 17.66
N PHE A 378 -4.06 -7.86 18.24
CA PHE A 378 -3.44 -8.96 17.52
C PHE A 378 -4.45 -9.84 16.81
N LYS A 379 -5.49 -10.25 17.54
CA LYS A 379 -6.57 -11.06 16.97
C LYS A 379 -7.27 -10.35 15.81
N THR A 380 -7.52 -9.05 15.95
CA THR A 380 -8.15 -8.24 14.90
C THR A 380 -7.29 -8.24 13.63
N ILE A 381 -5.97 -8.09 13.76
CA ILE A 381 -5.04 -8.10 12.64
C ILE A 381 -4.94 -9.50 12.02
N ALA A 382 -4.69 -10.52 12.84
CA ALA A 382 -4.58 -11.92 12.39
C ALA A 382 -5.87 -12.46 11.74
N ASP A 383 -7.03 -11.94 12.14
CA ASP A 383 -8.31 -12.28 11.52
C ASP A 383 -8.62 -11.48 10.24
N ASP A 384 -7.70 -10.67 9.72
CA ASP A 384 -7.88 -9.81 8.53
C ASP A 384 -9.08 -8.87 8.68
N GLN A 385 -9.16 -8.17 9.82
CA GLN A 385 -10.27 -7.29 10.14
C GLN A 385 -9.82 -5.82 10.30
N SER A 386 -10.67 -4.89 9.85
CA SER A 386 -10.31 -3.48 9.80
C SER A 386 -10.41 -2.79 11.17
N LEU A 387 -9.32 -2.11 11.55
CA LEU A 387 -9.24 -1.23 12.73
C LEU A 387 -9.67 0.21 12.45
N THR A 388 -10.13 0.51 11.24
CA THR A 388 -10.49 1.88 10.86
C THR A 388 -11.76 2.32 11.60
N THR A 389 -11.58 3.03 12.72
CA THR A 389 -12.66 3.71 13.42
C THR A 389 -12.93 5.00 12.67
N ALA A 390 -13.99 5.04 11.86
CA ALA A 390 -14.44 6.30 11.31
C ALA A 390 -14.94 7.18 12.47
N SER A 391 -14.04 8.04 12.99
CA SER A 391 -14.39 9.07 13.97
C SER A 391 -15.26 10.13 13.29
N GLY A 392 -16.53 10.21 13.69
CA GLY A 392 -17.28 11.47 13.71
C GLY A 392 -17.77 12.09 12.39
N ALA A 393 -17.69 11.45 11.23
CA ALA A 393 -18.40 11.94 10.05
C ALA A 393 -19.78 11.28 9.95
N LYS A 394 -20.83 12.09 10.12
CA LYS A 394 -22.18 11.86 9.55
C LYS A 394 -22.00 11.07 8.26
N ALA A 395 -22.64 9.90 8.15
CA ALA A 395 -22.62 9.06 6.95
C ALA A 395 -22.85 9.94 5.72
N ALA A 396 -21.74 10.33 5.07
CA ALA A 396 -21.73 11.03 3.81
C ALA A 396 -21.45 9.94 2.77
N PRO A 397 -22.24 9.89 1.70
CA PRO A 397 -22.49 8.67 0.97
C PRO A 397 -21.23 8.27 0.22
N SER A 398 -20.78 7.02 0.37
CA SER A 398 -19.90 6.41 -0.61
C SER A 398 -20.54 6.57 -1.99
N ALA A 399 -19.78 7.17 -2.91
CA ALA A 399 -20.14 7.35 -4.31
C ALA A 399 -20.09 6.01 -5.07
N THR A 400 -21.05 5.16 -4.74
CA THR A 400 -21.65 4.12 -5.59
C THR A 400 -23.12 4.20 -5.20
N PRO A 401 -24.11 4.21 -6.12
CA PRO A 401 -25.52 4.28 -5.74
C PRO A 401 -25.85 3.13 -4.80
N THR A 402 -25.73 3.38 -3.50
CA THR A 402 -25.91 2.42 -2.44
C THR A 402 -27.40 2.41 -2.24
N ILE A 403 -28.04 1.42 -2.84
CA ILE A 403 -29.47 1.19 -2.70
C ILE A 403 -29.72 1.10 -1.19
N PRO A 404 -30.52 2.02 -0.61
CA PRO A 404 -30.71 2.06 0.84
C PRO A 404 -31.21 0.69 1.31
N PRO A 405 -30.62 0.08 2.36
CA PRO A 405 -31.07 -1.22 2.86
C PRO A 405 -32.59 -1.25 3.10
N SER A 406 -33.16 -0.14 3.56
CA SER A 406 -34.60 0.05 3.78
C SER A 406 -35.48 -0.11 2.53
N SER A 407 -34.90 -0.04 1.34
CA SER A 407 -35.58 -0.28 0.06
C SER A 407 -35.48 -1.74 -0.43
N ILE A 408 -34.66 -2.57 0.22
CA ILE A 408 -34.39 -3.96 -0.16
C ILE A 408 -35.27 -4.89 0.68
N ALA A 409 -36.27 -5.50 0.05
CA ALA A 409 -37.10 -6.53 0.67
C ALA A 409 -36.59 -7.93 0.28
N VAL A 410 -36.47 -8.82 1.27
CA VAL A 410 -36.02 -10.20 1.08
C VAL A 410 -37.14 -11.16 1.48
N GLN A 411 -37.35 -12.20 0.69
CA GLN A 411 -38.18 -13.34 1.09
C GLN A 411 -37.28 -14.40 1.69
N VAL A 412 -37.35 -14.58 3.01
CA VAL A 412 -36.57 -15.60 3.72
C VAL A 412 -37.40 -16.88 3.78
N GLN A 413 -36.87 -17.97 3.26
CA GLN A 413 -37.53 -19.27 3.16
C GLN A 413 -36.78 -20.32 3.95
N ASN A 414 -37.50 -21.12 4.73
CA ASN A 414 -36.94 -22.21 5.50
C ASN A 414 -36.94 -23.51 4.70
N GLY A 415 -35.79 -23.90 4.16
CA GLY A 415 -35.58 -25.20 3.51
C GLY A 415 -34.84 -26.22 4.40
N GLY A 416 -34.36 -25.81 5.57
CA GLY A 416 -33.60 -26.65 6.51
C GLY A 416 -34.45 -27.40 7.53
N GLY A 417 -35.75 -27.11 7.61
CA GLY A 417 -36.70 -27.81 8.50
C GLY A 417 -36.60 -27.41 9.98
N VAL A 418 -35.82 -26.37 10.32
CA VAL A 418 -35.69 -25.86 11.69
C VAL A 418 -36.84 -24.90 11.99
N ALA A 419 -37.62 -25.15 13.04
CA ALA A 419 -38.75 -24.30 13.40
C ALA A 419 -38.34 -22.83 13.58
N HIS A 420 -39.16 -21.90 13.09
CA HIS A 420 -38.98 -20.43 13.17
C HIS A 420 -37.73 -19.83 12.50
N ARG A 421 -36.89 -20.64 11.85
CA ARG A 421 -35.61 -20.21 11.31
C ARG A 421 -35.69 -19.03 10.34
N ALA A 422 -36.63 -19.08 9.41
CA ALA A 422 -36.84 -17.99 8.46
C ALA A 422 -37.33 -16.71 9.13
N ALA A 423 -38.12 -16.81 10.20
CA ALA A 423 -38.60 -15.66 10.95
C ALA A 423 -37.47 -14.98 11.72
N ASP A 424 -36.56 -15.74 12.35
CA ASP A 424 -35.40 -15.20 13.06
C ASP A 424 -34.47 -14.41 12.13
N ILE A 425 -34.17 -14.95 10.96
CA ILE A 425 -33.30 -14.29 9.98
C ILE A 425 -34.01 -13.09 9.32
N ALA A 426 -35.32 -13.17 9.08
CA ALA A 426 -36.09 -12.03 8.60
C ALA A 426 -36.10 -10.88 9.63
N ALA A 427 -36.30 -11.19 10.91
CA ALA A 427 -36.25 -10.22 11.99
C ALA A 427 -34.87 -9.58 12.11
N GLU A 428 -33.79 -10.38 11.98
CA GLU A 428 -32.42 -9.87 11.96
C GLU A 428 -32.20 -8.88 10.81
N LEU A 429 -32.59 -9.22 9.58
CA LEU A 429 -32.46 -8.32 8.43
C LEU A 429 -33.19 -6.99 8.67
N VAL A 430 -34.41 -7.04 9.20
CA VAL A 430 -35.15 -5.82 9.56
C VAL A 430 -34.42 -5.02 10.64
N SER A 431 -33.86 -5.68 11.67
CA SER A 431 -33.06 -5.02 12.71
C SER A 431 -31.79 -4.33 12.15
N ARG A 432 -31.22 -4.88 11.08
CA ARG A 432 -30.07 -4.32 10.34
C ARG A 432 -30.46 -3.22 9.35
N GLY A 433 -31.72 -2.79 9.35
CA GLY A 433 -32.22 -1.67 8.55
C GLY A 433 -32.71 -2.05 7.15
N PHE A 434 -32.91 -3.34 6.86
CA PHE A 434 -33.55 -3.78 5.61
C PHE A 434 -35.06 -3.46 5.60
N SER A 435 -35.68 -3.51 4.41
CA SER A 435 -37.09 -3.15 4.24
C SER A 435 -38.00 -3.90 5.23
N PRO A 436 -38.93 -3.22 5.92
CA PRO A 436 -39.98 -3.86 6.74
C PRO A 436 -40.90 -4.80 5.96
N ARG A 437 -40.86 -4.75 4.62
CA ARG A 437 -41.55 -5.71 3.73
C ARG A 437 -40.82 -7.05 3.57
N THR A 438 -39.75 -7.28 4.31
CA THR A 438 -39.07 -8.59 4.37
C THR A 438 -40.03 -9.61 4.97
N THR A 439 -40.20 -10.75 4.31
CA THR A 439 -41.15 -11.79 4.72
C THR A 439 -40.43 -13.08 5.07
N SER A 440 -41.03 -13.89 5.93
CA SER A 440 -40.57 -15.24 6.24
C SER A 440 -41.61 -16.28 5.84
N GLY A 441 -41.18 -17.46 5.40
CA GLY A 441 -42.06 -18.60 5.13
C GLY A 441 -41.29 -19.90 4.99
N ASP A 442 -42.00 -20.97 4.66
CA ASP A 442 -41.38 -22.26 4.34
C ASP A 442 -40.98 -22.34 2.86
N GLY A 443 -39.92 -23.07 2.59
CA GLY A 443 -39.38 -23.28 1.25
C GLY A 443 -39.16 -24.76 0.94
N PRO A 444 -38.75 -25.09 -0.29
CA PRO A 444 -38.36 -26.45 -0.64
C PRO A 444 -37.18 -26.91 0.22
N SER A 445 -37.16 -28.20 0.60
CA SER A 445 -36.04 -28.78 1.34
C SER A 445 -34.72 -28.56 0.60
N SER A 446 -33.72 -28.00 1.30
CA SER A 446 -32.40 -27.72 0.73
C SER A 446 -31.30 -28.05 1.72
N ALA A 447 -30.24 -28.68 1.24
CA ALA A 447 -29.03 -28.91 2.02
C ALA A 447 -28.17 -27.64 2.18
N THR A 448 -28.31 -26.69 1.25
CA THR A 448 -27.43 -25.50 1.15
C THR A 448 -28.22 -24.20 1.16
N THR A 449 -27.65 -23.18 1.82
CA THR A 449 -28.22 -21.85 1.86
C THR A 449 -27.88 -21.10 0.57
N THR A 450 -28.91 -20.53 -0.07
CA THR A 450 -28.74 -19.77 -1.31
C THR A 450 -29.54 -18.46 -1.29
N LEU A 451 -28.99 -17.42 -1.91
CA LEU A 451 -29.65 -16.15 -2.15
C LEU A 451 -29.89 -16.00 -3.65
N SER A 452 -31.12 -16.22 -4.09
CA SER A 452 -31.51 -16.02 -5.48
C SER A 452 -31.98 -14.59 -5.74
N TYR A 453 -31.62 -14.03 -6.90
CA TYR A 453 -31.96 -12.65 -7.25
C TYR A 453 -32.08 -12.46 -8.77
N PRO A 454 -32.94 -11.54 -9.25
CA PRO A 454 -32.93 -11.10 -10.64
C PRO A 454 -31.62 -10.37 -10.97
N THR A 455 -31.06 -10.55 -12.17
CA THR A 455 -29.77 -9.94 -12.56
C THR A 455 -29.74 -8.42 -12.36
N ALA A 456 -30.88 -7.74 -12.55
CA ALA A 456 -31.03 -6.30 -12.31
C ALA A 456 -30.91 -5.88 -10.82
N GLN A 457 -30.98 -6.84 -9.89
CA GLN A 457 -30.90 -6.62 -8.44
C GLN A 457 -29.62 -7.18 -7.80
N GLN A 458 -28.56 -7.34 -8.59
CA GLN A 458 -27.28 -7.88 -8.13
C GLN A 458 -26.66 -7.08 -6.97
N ALA A 459 -26.73 -5.75 -7.02
CA ALA A 459 -26.19 -4.88 -5.97
C ALA A 459 -26.94 -5.04 -4.64
N GLN A 460 -28.26 -5.26 -4.70
CA GLN A 460 -29.11 -5.54 -3.55
C GLN A 460 -28.77 -6.90 -2.94
N ALA A 461 -28.57 -7.92 -3.78
CA ALA A 461 -28.20 -9.26 -3.32
C ALA A 461 -26.83 -9.27 -2.63
N GLN A 462 -25.85 -8.51 -3.15
CA GLN A 462 -24.56 -8.33 -2.51
C GLN A 462 -24.67 -7.63 -1.14
N SER A 463 -25.59 -6.67 -1.01
CA SER A 463 -25.85 -5.97 0.26
C SER A 463 -26.41 -6.92 1.32
N VAL A 464 -27.37 -7.78 0.95
CA VAL A 464 -27.91 -8.82 1.84
C VAL A 464 -26.85 -9.87 2.21
N ALA A 465 -26.06 -10.31 1.23
CA ALA A 465 -25.01 -11.28 1.46
C ALA A 465 -23.95 -10.78 2.44
N LYS A 466 -23.49 -9.53 2.28
CA LYS A 466 -22.56 -8.88 3.19
C LYS A 466 -23.15 -8.75 4.60
N ALA A 467 -24.43 -8.40 4.71
CA ALA A 467 -25.10 -8.24 6.00
C ALA A 467 -25.20 -9.56 6.78
N LEU A 468 -25.34 -10.69 6.08
CA LEU A 468 -25.51 -12.01 6.70
C LEU A 468 -24.23 -12.87 6.71
N GLY A 469 -23.12 -12.37 6.15
CA GLY A 469 -21.88 -13.14 6.01
C GLY A 469 -21.96 -14.28 4.99
N LEU A 470 -22.87 -14.20 4.01
CA LEU A 470 -23.04 -15.23 3.00
C LEU A 470 -21.87 -15.23 1.99
N PRO A 471 -21.31 -16.40 1.64
CA PRO A 471 -20.27 -16.49 0.61
C PRO A 471 -20.86 -16.16 -0.76
N SER A 472 -20.01 -15.66 -1.68
CA SER A 472 -20.40 -15.37 -3.07
C SER A 472 -21.00 -16.57 -3.80
N ALA A 473 -20.56 -17.79 -3.47
CA ALA A 473 -21.10 -19.04 -4.01
C ALA A 473 -22.60 -19.26 -3.68
N ALA A 474 -23.10 -18.66 -2.60
CA ALA A 474 -24.51 -18.70 -2.22
C ALA A 474 -25.39 -17.79 -3.10
N LEU A 475 -24.82 -16.79 -3.78
CA LEU A 475 -25.57 -15.86 -4.64
C LEU A 475 -25.87 -16.51 -6.00
N LYS A 476 -27.15 -16.73 -6.30
CA LYS A 476 -27.61 -17.37 -7.53
C LYS A 476 -28.44 -16.41 -8.40
N PRO A 477 -27.89 -15.84 -9.49
CA PRO A 477 -28.69 -15.06 -10.42
C PRO A 477 -29.79 -15.94 -11.03
N SER A 478 -31.00 -15.43 -11.11
CA SER A 478 -32.17 -16.14 -11.65
C SER A 478 -32.99 -15.20 -12.53
N ALA A 479 -33.20 -15.58 -13.79
CA ALA A 479 -34.01 -14.82 -14.73
C ALA A 479 -35.52 -14.88 -14.41
N SER A 480 -35.95 -15.88 -13.63
CA SER A 480 -37.35 -16.08 -13.21
C SER A 480 -37.65 -15.50 -11.82
N ALA A 481 -36.63 -15.04 -11.08
CA ALA A 481 -36.85 -14.41 -9.78
C ALA A 481 -37.49 -13.04 -9.93
N THR A 482 -38.55 -12.78 -9.18
CA THR A 482 -39.24 -11.47 -9.12
C THR A 482 -38.70 -10.56 -8.01
N GLY A 483 -37.80 -11.07 -7.16
CA GLY A 483 -37.15 -10.36 -6.06
C GLY A 483 -36.06 -11.21 -5.40
N LEU A 484 -35.52 -10.74 -4.27
CA LEU A 484 -34.50 -11.49 -3.51
C LEU A 484 -35.16 -12.59 -2.68
N VAL A 485 -34.70 -13.83 -2.87
CA VAL A 485 -35.16 -15.00 -2.11
C VAL A 485 -33.97 -15.66 -1.43
N LEU A 486 -33.96 -15.64 -0.09
CA LEU A 486 -32.97 -16.31 0.73
C LEU A 486 -33.54 -17.65 1.19
N LEU A 487 -33.11 -18.75 0.56
CA LEU A 487 -33.46 -20.11 0.97
C LEU A 487 -32.42 -20.61 1.98
N LEU A 488 -32.83 -20.81 3.22
CA LEU A 488 -32.01 -21.33 4.31
C LEU A 488 -31.93 -22.86 4.22
N GLY A 489 -30.73 -23.40 4.07
CA GLY A 489 -30.48 -24.84 4.03
C GLY A 489 -30.19 -25.44 5.40
N THR A 490 -29.99 -26.77 5.44
CA THR A 490 -29.55 -27.48 6.66
C THR A 490 -28.14 -27.07 7.12
N ASP A 491 -27.37 -26.37 6.28
CA ASP A 491 -26.05 -25.81 6.56
C ASP A 491 -26.06 -24.56 7.46
N TRP A 492 -27.23 -24.00 7.76
CA TRP A 492 -27.37 -22.85 8.66
C TRP A 492 -28.46 -23.04 9.73
N PRO A 493 -28.29 -24.00 10.66
CA PRO A 493 -29.34 -24.38 11.61
C PRO A 493 -29.54 -23.37 12.76
N THR A 494 -28.54 -22.54 13.10
CA THR A 494 -28.57 -21.63 14.26
C THR A 494 -27.83 -20.31 13.98
N GLY A 495 -28.00 -19.31 14.87
CA GLY A 495 -27.33 -18.01 14.82
C GLY A 495 -27.90 -17.04 13.78
N THR A 496 -27.39 -15.81 13.71
CA THR A 496 -27.88 -14.77 12.77
C THR A 496 -26.86 -14.37 11.71
N THR A 497 -25.66 -14.96 11.76
CA THR A 497 -24.62 -14.88 10.72
C THR A 497 -24.40 -16.27 10.14
N PHE A 498 -24.17 -16.37 8.84
CA PHE A 498 -23.89 -17.64 8.16
C PHE A 498 -22.60 -18.28 8.73
N PRO A 499 -22.61 -19.58 9.09
CA PRO A 499 -21.46 -20.24 9.70
C PRO A 499 -20.27 -20.26 8.74
N GLY A 500 -19.11 -19.79 9.20
CA GLY A 500 -17.91 -19.64 8.38
C GLY A 500 -17.79 -18.32 7.61
N GLY A 501 -18.78 -17.42 7.71
CA GLY A 501 -18.66 -16.04 7.24
C GLY A 501 -17.97 -15.15 8.29
N LYS A 502 -16.93 -14.40 7.92
CA LYS A 502 -16.37 -13.34 8.79
C LYS A 502 -17.37 -12.18 8.86
N ALA A 503 -18.01 -11.98 10.01
CA ALA A 503 -18.82 -10.79 10.25
C ALA A 503 -17.91 -9.54 10.32
N PRO A 504 -18.34 -8.37 9.80
CA PRO A 504 -17.63 -7.13 10.05
C PRO A 504 -17.59 -6.86 11.57
N ILE A 505 -16.41 -6.48 12.09
CA ILE A 505 -16.24 -6.08 13.50
C ILE A 505 -17.20 -4.93 13.83
N SER A 506 -17.82 -4.97 15.00
CA SER A 506 -18.61 -3.84 15.51
C SER A 506 -17.71 -2.63 15.87
N ALA A 507 -18.22 -1.40 15.74
CA ALA A 507 -17.45 -0.22 16.16
C ALA A 507 -17.03 -0.23 17.65
N ALA A 508 -17.73 -0.99 18.50
CA ALA A 508 -17.38 -1.16 19.91
C ALA A 508 -16.14 -2.05 20.10
N ASP A 509 -16.02 -3.10 19.29
CA ASP A 509 -14.86 -4.00 19.31
C ASP A 509 -13.62 -3.31 18.72
N GLN A 510 -13.79 -2.49 17.67
CA GLN A 510 -12.69 -1.66 17.14
C GLN A 510 -12.12 -0.69 18.19
N LYS A 511 -13.01 0.00 18.92
CA LYS A 511 -12.60 0.87 20.04
C LYS A 511 -11.89 0.10 21.13
N SER A 512 -12.29 -1.15 21.38
CA SER A 512 -11.65 -2.01 22.36
C SER A 512 -10.25 -2.43 21.91
N ALA A 513 -10.09 -2.81 20.63
CA ALA A 513 -8.80 -3.17 20.05
C ALA A 513 -7.81 -2.00 19.99
N LEU A 514 -8.30 -0.77 19.79
CA LEU A 514 -7.47 0.44 19.79
C LEU A 514 -7.36 1.12 21.17
N LYS A 515 -8.00 0.60 22.21
CA LYS A 515 -7.93 1.22 23.53
C LYS A 515 -6.50 1.16 24.04
N GLY A 516 -5.95 2.32 24.40
CA GLY A 516 -4.57 2.43 24.90
C GLY A 516 -3.50 2.36 23.82
N THR A 517 -3.86 2.33 22.53
CA THR A 517 -2.89 2.58 21.46
C THR A 517 -2.77 4.08 21.25
N ASN A 518 -1.55 4.57 21.05
CA ASN A 518 -1.35 5.85 20.38
C ASN A 518 -1.64 5.62 18.89
N SER A 519 -2.91 5.76 18.48
CA SER A 519 -3.36 5.47 17.12
C SER A 519 -3.76 6.72 16.35
N GLN A 520 -3.49 6.68 15.05
CA GLN A 520 -3.84 7.74 14.11
C GLN A 520 -4.24 7.17 12.74
N LEU A 521 -5.10 7.90 12.03
CA LEU A 521 -5.55 7.51 10.70
C LEU A 521 -4.60 8.06 9.63
N GLY A 522 -4.33 7.30 8.58
CA GLY A 522 -3.45 7.70 7.47
C GLY A 522 -3.97 8.87 6.63
N SER A 523 -5.22 9.29 6.82
CA SER A 523 -5.79 10.49 6.23
C SER A 523 -5.61 11.75 7.07
N ALA A 524 -4.92 11.69 8.21
CA ALA A 524 -4.59 12.85 9.05
C ALA A 524 -3.61 13.79 8.33
N LYS A 525 -4.10 14.50 7.29
CA LYS A 525 -3.34 15.49 6.54
C LYS A 525 -3.18 16.76 7.38
N GLY A 526 -1.95 17.26 7.49
CA GLY A 526 -1.65 18.54 8.14
C GLY A 526 -1.69 18.51 9.67
N ALA A 527 -1.85 17.35 10.31
CA ALA A 527 -1.61 17.23 11.74
C ALA A 527 -0.11 17.43 12.01
N CYS A 528 0.22 18.48 12.76
CA CYS A 528 1.60 18.73 13.13
C CYS A 528 2.03 17.74 14.22
N ALA A 529 3.21 17.16 14.06
CA ALA A 529 3.87 16.38 15.10
C ALA A 529 3.99 17.24 16.35
N GLN A 530 3.43 16.76 17.45
CA GLN A 530 3.42 17.50 18.71
C GLN A 530 4.82 17.41 19.33
N VAL A 531 5.51 18.55 19.38
CA VAL A 531 6.84 18.65 19.99
C VAL A 531 6.73 18.39 21.49
N SER A 532 7.67 17.62 22.03
CA SER A 532 7.70 17.29 23.45
C SER A 532 7.84 18.55 24.29
N LYS A 533 7.15 18.55 25.43
CA LYS A 533 7.25 19.62 26.45
C LYS A 533 8.07 19.20 27.65
N PHE A 534 8.54 17.96 27.67
CA PHE A 534 9.30 17.39 28.77
C PHE A 534 10.77 17.77 28.68
N ASP A 535 11.39 17.93 29.84
CA ASP A 535 12.81 18.23 29.95
C ASP A 535 13.64 16.95 29.79
N ASP A 536 13.65 16.40 28.58
CA ASP A 536 14.33 15.14 28.25
C ASP A 536 15.54 15.33 27.32
N VAL A 537 15.71 16.54 26.76
CA VAL A 537 16.89 16.88 25.97
C VAL A 537 18.01 17.31 26.90
N ILE A 538 19.21 16.76 26.74
CA ILE A 538 20.40 17.20 27.48
C ILE A 538 20.70 18.68 27.23
N GLY A 539 21.18 19.37 28.27
CA GLY A 539 21.65 20.75 28.13
C GLY A 539 22.74 20.89 27.06
N VAL A 540 22.59 21.92 26.22
CA VAL A 540 23.48 22.26 25.10
C VAL A 540 23.91 23.73 25.15
N ASP A 541 25.05 24.06 24.55
CA ASP A 541 25.53 25.44 24.40
C ASP A 541 25.00 26.11 23.12
N SER A 542 25.45 27.35 22.89
CA SER A 542 25.12 28.13 21.68
C SER A 542 25.55 27.50 20.37
N ALA A 543 26.52 26.60 20.40
CA ALA A 543 27.03 25.85 19.26
C ALA A 543 26.38 24.45 19.14
N GLY A 544 25.48 24.08 20.06
CA GLY A 544 24.83 22.76 20.09
C GLY A 544 25.69 21.68 20.74
N HIS A 545 26.80 22.03 21.38
CA HIS A 545 27.61 21.05 22.11
C HIS A 545 26.96 20.75 23.45
N VAL A 546 26.96 19.48 23.83
CA VAL A 546 26.44 19.02 25.13
C VAL A 546 27.26 19.63 26.26
N THR A 547 26.61 20.39 27.16
CA THR A 547 27.31 21.16 28.20
C THR A 547 27.51 20.41 29.51
N THR A 548 26.80 19.31 29.73
CA THR A 548 26.95 18.49 30.94
C THR A 548 26.80 17.03 30.60
N ALA A 549 27.79 16.21 30.96
CA ALA A 549 27.73 14.77 30.85
C ALA A 549 26.52 14.22 31.63
N ALA A 550 25.47 13.80 30.91
CA ALA A 550 24.41 12.88 31.35
C ALA A 550 23.80 13.11 32.75
N ASN A 551 23.67 14.35 33.24
CA ASN A 551 23.06 14.64 34.54
C ASN A 551 21.65 15.25 34.36
N PRO A 552 20.56 14.56 34.76
CA PRO A 552 19.18 14.99 34.51
C PRO A 552 18.76 16.29 35.22
N ARG A 553 19.62 16.90 36.03
CA ARG A 553 19.35 18.23 36.64
C ARG A 553 19.53 19.40 35.68
N HIS A 554 20.00 19.15 34.45
CA HIS A 554 20.26 20.15 33.41
C HIS A 554 19.59 19.78 32.07
N SER A 555 18.59 18.90 32.10
CA SER A 555 17.79 18.64 30.91
C SER A 555 16.84 19.81 30.61
N THR A 556 16.38 19.89 29.37
CA THR A 556 15.58 21.00 28.86
C THR A 556 14.61 20.49 27.80
N SER A 557 13.53 21.23 27.55
CA SER A 557 12.62 20.93 26.44
C SER A 557 13.28 21.12 25.07
N PRO A 558 12.86 20.39 24.02
CA PRO A 558 13.36 20.56 22.66
C PRO A 558 13.25 22.00 22.12
N SER A 559 12.19 22.74 22.49
CA SER A 559 12.02 24.13 22.09
C SER A 559 13.01 25.07 22.78
N HIS A 560 13.34 24.80 24.04
CA HIS A 560 14.37 25.56 24.75
C HIS A 560 15.75 25.25 24.15
N ALA A 561 16.06 23.97 23.90
CA ALA A 561 17.28 23.57 23.21
C ALA A 561 17.45 24.30 21.87
N TYR A 562 16.36 24.45 21.10
CA TYR A 562 16.38 25.21 19.84
C TYR A 562 16.79 26.67 20.07
N ALA A 563 16.15 27.33 21.04
CA ALA A 563 16.37 28.75 21.34
C ALA A 563 17.80 29.04 21.81
N ILE A 564 18.41 28.14 22.59
CA ILE A 564 19.76 28.34 23.14
C ILE A 564 20.88 27.95 22.17
N SER A 565 20.58 27.30 21.05
CA SER A 565 21.58 26.85 20.06
C SER A 565 21.46 27.58 18.71
N PRO A 566 21.59 28.91 18.64
CA PRO A 566 21.37 29.70 17.43
C PRO A 566 22.40 29.43 16.31
N ASN A 567 23.57 28.88 16.64
CA ASN A 567 24.62 28.61 15.65
C ASN A 567 24.47 27.24 14.96
N VAL A 568 23.57 26.39 15.45
CA VAL A 568 23.25 25.11 14.79
C VAL A 568 22.32 25.39 13.60
N LYS A 569 22.67 24.87 12.43
CA LYS A 569 21.86 25.03 11.22
C LYS A 569 20.56 24.21 11.33
N ASP A 570 19.45 24.75 10.83
CA ASP A 570 18.21 23.99 10.69
C ASP A 570 18.40 22.83 9.68
N SER A 571 17.84 21.67 10.01
CA SER A 571 17.88 20.44 9.23
C SER A 571 17.18 20.57 7.87
N ALA A 572 16.10 21.35 7.84
CA ALA A 572 15.34 21.65 6.63
C ALA A 572 14.91 23.13 6.63
N PRO A 573 14.79 23.75 5.44
CA PRO A 573 14.33 25.13 5.31
C PRO A 573 12.87 25.30 5.73
#